data_AF-I4CR58-F1
#
_entry.id   AF-I4CR58-F1
#
_cell.length_a   1.000
_cell.length_b   1.000
_cell.length_c   1.000
_cell.angle_alpha   90.00
_cell.angle_beta   90.00
_cell.angle_gamma   90.00
#
_symmetry.space_group_name_H-M   'P 1'
#
loop_
_entity.id
_entity.type
_entity.pdbx_description
1 polymer ?
#
loop_
_entity_poly.entity_id
_entity_poly.type
_entity_poly.pdbx_seq_one_letter_code
_entity_poly.pdbx_strand_id
1 'polypeptide(L)' 'MVSETLEGLAEDLRQFHAQGLLKFCPKDTAQLLWMSALGALTFAVSVESTALEGSDEPSLQKALLDITLDALFQQ' A
#
# COMPACT_ATOMS: atom_id res chain seq x y z
N MET A 1 -2.59 -9.22 -18.22
CA MET A 1 -3.07 -9.41 -16.85
C MET A 1 -2.35 -8.51 -15.85
N VAL A 2 -1.10 -8.78 -15.43
CA VAL A 2 -0.41 -7.91 -14.45
C VAL A 2 -0.14 -6.50 -14.99
N SER A 3 0.26 -6.38 -16.26
CA SER A 3 0.46 -5.10 -16.94
C SER A 3 -0.82 -4.25 -17.00
N GLU A 4 -1.95 -4.87 -17.32
CA GLU A 4 -3.26 -4.20 -17.38
C GLU A 4 -3.72 -3.73 -16.00
N THR A 5 -3.44 -4.49 -14.94
CA THR A 5 -3.73 -4.07 -13.56
C THR A 5 -2.88 -2.87 -13.15
N LEU A 6 -1.60 -2.83 -13.55
CA LEU A 6 -0.71 -1.69 -13.25
C LEU A 6 -1.10 -0.43 -14.05
N GLU A 7 -1.51 -0.61 -15.30
CA GLU A 7 -2.05 0.48 -16.12
C GLU A 7 -3.36 1.02 -15.54
N GLY A 8 -4.27 0.14 -15.12
CA GLY A 8 -5.50 0.52 -14.42
C GLY A 8 -5.21 1.30 -13.14
N LEU A 9 -4.31 0.81 -12.29
CA LEU A 9 -3.89 1.51 -11.07
C LEU A 9 -3.30 2.89 -11.37
N ALA A 10 -2.47 3.00 -12.42
CA ALA A 10 -1.88 4.28 -12.80
C ALA A 10 -2.92 5.28 -13.35
N GLU A 11 -3.99 4.79 -13.97
CA GLU A 11 -5.14 5.61 -14.37
C GLU A 11 -5.96 6.06 -13.15
N ASP A 12 -6.26 5.14 -12.22
CA ASP A 12 -7.01 5.44 -11.00
C ASP A 12 -6.29 6.51 -10.15
N LEU A 13 -4.97 6.37 -9.97
CA LEU A 13 -4.17 7.38 -9.25
C LEU A 13 -4.17 8.73 -9.96
N ARG A 14 -4.18 8.76 -11.30
CA ARG A 14 -4.31 10.02 -12.05
C ARG A 14 -5.68 10.65 -11.84
N GLN A 15 -6.75 9.86 -11.85
CA GLN A 15 -8.10 10.34 -11.59
C GLN A 15 -8.26 10.87 -10.17
N PHE A 16 -7.76 10.15 -9.16
CA PHE A 16 -7.82 10.60 -7.76
C PHE A 16 -7.02 11.89 -7.53
N HIS A 17 -5.85 12.03 -8.16
CA HIS A 17 -5.11 13.29 -8.10
C HIS A 17 -5.85 14.43 -8.82
N ALA A 18 -6.45 14.17 -9.98
CA ALA A 18 -7.24 15.17 -10.71
C ALA A 18 -8.49 15.63 -9.92
N GLN A 19 -9.04 14.76 -9.07
CA GLN A 19 -10.14 15.07 -8.15
C GLN A 19 -9.67 15.74 -6.84
N GLY A 20 -8.36 15.94 -6.67
CA GLY A 20 -7.78 16.52 -5.45
C GLY A 20 -7.77 15.57 -4.25
N LEU A 21 -8.05 14.28 -4.45
CA LEU A 21 -8.12 13.29 -3.37
C LEU A 21 -6.75 12.81 -2.91
N LEU A 22 -5.68 13.03 -3.68
CA LEU A 22 -4.33 12.62 -3.32
C LEU A 22 -3.50 13.81 -2.81
N LYS A 23 -2.74 13.59 -1.73
CA LYS A 23 -1.79 14.57 -1.19
C LYS A 23 -0.54 14.74 -2.05
N PHE A 24 -0.16 13.70 -2.77
CA PHE A 24 1.05 13.64 -3.58
C PHE A 24 0.71 13.40 -5.05
N CYS A 25 1.67 13.66 -5.95
CA CYS A 25 1.46 13.35 -7.36
C CYS A 25 1.27 11.83 -7.56
N PRO A 26 0.63 11.38 -8.66
CA PRO A 26 0.35 9.96 -8.89
C PRO A 26 1.60 9.07 -8.81
N LYS A 27 2.73 9.57 -9.31
CA LYS A 27 4.02 8.86 -9.30
C LYS A 27 4.53 8.64 -7.88
N ASP A 28 4.52 9.68 -7.06
CA ASP A 28 4.99 9.60 -5.67
C ASP A 28 4.05 8.72 -4.84
N THR A 29 2.74 8.81 -5.07
CA THR A 29 1.73 7.96 -4.44
C THR A 29 1.96 6.48 -4.76
N ALA A 30 2.21 6.15 -6.04
CA ALA A 30 2.53 4.78 -6.45
C ALA A 30 3.82 4.29 -5.79
N GLN A 31 4.85 5.14 -5.70
CA GLN A 31 6.12 4.78 -5.08
C GLN A 31 5.97 4.52 -3.58
N LEU A 32 5.20 5.34 -2.87
CA LEU A 32 4.90 5.17 -1.45
C LEU A 32 4.08 3.89 -1.18
N LEU A 33 3.10 3.59 -2.03
CA LEU A 33 2.35 2.32 -1.99
C LEU A 33 3.29 1.11 -2.16
N TRP A 34 4.20 1.16 -3.13
CA TRP A 34 5.16 0.09 -3.35
C TRP A 34 6.12 -0.10 -2.17
N MET A 35 6.63 0.98 -1.59
CA MET A 35 7.50 0.90 -0.41
C MET A 35 6.76 0.32 0.80
N SER A 36 5.50 0.69 1.01
CA SER A 36 4.69 0.14 2.10
C SER A 36 4.39 -1.35 1.90
N ALA A 37 3.99 -1.75 0.69
CA ALA A 37 3.74 -3.15 0.35
C ALA A 37 5.00 -4.02 0.52
N LEU A 38 6.16 -3.51 0.08
CA LEU A 38 7.44 -4.20 0.28
C LEU A 38 7.78 -4.32 1.77
N GLY A 39 7.59 -3.26 2.55
CA GLY A 39 7.76 -3.27 4.00
C GLY A 39 6.89 -4.33 4.68
N ALA A 40 5.60 -4.37 4.35
CA ALA A 40 4.67 -5.35 4.88
C ALA A 40 5.07 -6.80 4.52
N LEU A 41 5.51 -7.03 3.29
CA LEU A 41 6.00 -8.35 2.85
C LEU A 41 7.29 -8.76 3.58
N THR A 42 8.26 -7.86 3.71
CA THR A 42 9.51 -8.15 4.44
C THR A 42 9.26 -8.43 5.91
N PHE A 43 8.28 -7.75 6.52
CA PHE A 43 7.84 -8.04 7.87
C PHE A 43 7.22 -9.43 7.96
N ALA A 44 6.28 -9.77 7.08
CA ALA A 44 5.64 -11.09 7.06
C ALA A 44 6.66 -12.23 6.92
N VAL A 45 7.60 -12.12 5.98
CA VAL A 45 8.66 -13.13 5.78
C VAL A 45 9.59 -13.24 7.00
N SER A 46 9.87 -12.12 7.67
CA SER A 46 10.69 -12.11 8.88
C SER A 46 9.96 -12.77 10.05
N VAL A 47 8.65 -12.52 10.20
CA VAL A 47 7.82 -13.11 11.25
C VAL A 47 7.61 -14.61 11.02
N GLU A 48 7.41 -15.04 9.78
CA GLU A 48 7.28 -16.46 9.41
C GLU A 48 8.56 -17.25 9.72
N SER A 49 9.74 -16.60 9.64
CA SER A 49 11.03 -17.16 10.07
C SER A 49 11.18 -17.24 11.60
N THR A 50 10.39 -16.46 12.35
CA THR A 50 10.26 -16.48 13.81
C THR A 50 8.85 -16.92 14.19
N ALA A 51 8.44 -18.13 13.83
CA ALA A 51 7.14 -18.69 14.18
C ALA A 51 6.98 -18.77 15.72
N LEU A 52 6.53 -17.66 16.31
CA LEU A 52 5.89 -17.59 17.60
C LEU A 52 4.40 -17.79 17.34
N GLU A 53 3.94 -18.99 17.68
CA GLU A 53 2.54 -19.40 17.67
C GLU A 53 1.65 -18.29 18.28
N GLY A 54 0.79 -17.68 17.45
CA GLY A 54 -0.36 -16.92 17.93
C GLY A 54 -0.38 -15.40 17.75
N SER A 55 0.41 -14.80 16.85
CA SER A 55 0.32 -13.34 16.62
C SER A 55 -0.70 -12.97 15.54
N ASP A 56 -1.46 -11.90 15.78
CA ASP A 56 -2.52 -11.32 14.92
C ASP A 56 -1.99 -10.76 13.57
N GLU A 57 -1.22 -11.54 12.81
CA GLU A 57 -0.63 -11.17 11.51
C GLU A 57 -1.57 -10.47 10.51
N PRO A 58 -2.81 -10.94 10.28
CA PRO A 58 -3.71 -10.26 9.35
C PRO A 58 -4.18 -8.89 9.86
N SER A 59 -4.13 -8.63 11.17
CA SER A 59 -4.52 -7.34 11.74
C SER A 59 -3.46 -6.27 11.50
N LEU A 60 -2.17 -6.63 11.56
CA LEU A 60 -1.07 -5.68 11.39
C LEU A 60 -0.89 -5.28 9.93
N GLN A 61 -0.96 -6.23 9.00
CA GLN A 61 -0.91 -5.92 7.56
C GLN A 61 -2.04 -4.98 7.15
N LYS A 62 -3.25 -5.23 7.67
CA LYS A 62 -4.40 -4.36 7.45
C LYS A 62 -4.16 -2.96 8.05
N ALA A 63 -3.68 -2.87 9.28
CA ALA A 63 -3.39 -1.59 9.92
C ALA A 63 -2.33 -0.78 9.15
N LEU A 64 -1.28 -1.42 8.63
CA LEU A 64 -0.26 -0.77 7.82
C LEU A 64 -0.82 -0.24 6.49
N LEU A 65 -1.71 -1.00 5.85
CA LEU A 65 -2.39 -0.56 4.64
C LEU A 65 -3.31 0.63 4.94
N ASP A 66 -4.12 0.56 5.99
CA ASP A 66 -5.04 1.64 6.39
C ASP A 66 -4.27 2.94 6.68
N ILE A 67 -3.18 2.86 7.45
CA ILE A 67 -2.29 4.01 7.72
C ILE A 67 -1.70 4.58 6.42
N THR A 68 -1.29 3.71 5.51
CA THR A 68 -0.70 4.14 4.22
C THR A 68 -1.74 4.88 3.38
N LEU A 69 -2.97 4.36 3.30
CA LEU A 69 -4.05 5.00 2.56
C LEU A 69 -4.45 6.34 3.18
N ASP A 70 -4.61 6.42 4.49
CA ASP A 70 -4.87 7.68 5.21
C ASP A 70 -3.76 8.72 5.01
N ALA A 71 -2.50 8.26 4.95
CA ALA A 71 -1.37 9.14 4.70
C ALA A 71 -1.41 9.71 3.27
N LEU A 72 -1.81 8.91 2.28
CA LEU A 72 -1.77 9.27 0.86
C LEU A 72 -2.97 10.10 0.39
N PHE A 73 -4.15 9.88 0.98
CA PHE A 73 -5.38 10.57 0.58
C PHE A 73 -5.66 11.82 1.45
N GLN A 74 -6.18 12.87 0.82
CA GLN A 74 -6.75 14.04 1.49
C GLN A 74 -8.13 13.66 2.03
N GLN A 75 -8.30 13.73 3.35
CA GLN A 75 -9.60 13.58 4.03
C GLN A 75 -10.34 14.92 4.05
#